data_AF-A0A1J5PRI4-F1
#
_entry.id   AF-A0A1J5PRI4-F1
#
_cell.length_a   1.000
_cell.length_b   1.000
_cell.length_c   1.000
_cell.angle_alpha   90.00
_cell.angle_beta   90.00
_cell.angle_gamma   90.00
#
_symmetry.space_group_name_H-M   'P 1'
#
loop_
_entity.id
_entity.type
_entity.pdbx_description
1 polymer ?
#
loop_
_entity_poly.entity_id
_entity_poly.type
_entity_poly.pdbx_seq_one_letter_code
_entity_poly.pdbx_strand_id
1 'polypeptide(L)' 'MAGYPHITVPMGYFNELPIGLSFISSAYKEGDIIKLAYAYEQASKKRVAPKFKANLFG' A
#
# COMPACT_ATOMS: atom_id res chain seq x y z
N MET A 1 15.54 -10.03 12.42
CA MET A 1 14.38 -9.24 11.99
C MET A 1 14.19 -8.09 12.98
N ALA A 2 14.00 -6.84 12.55
CA ALA A 2 14.01 -5.66 13.44
C ALA A 2 12.76 -5.51 14.34
N GLY A 3 11.66 -6.22 14.05
CA GLY A 3 10.44 -6.19 14.88
C GLY A 3 9.68 -4.85 14.84
N TYR A 4 10.00 -3.98 13.87
CA TYR A 4 9.42 -2.65 13.78
C TYR A 4 8.13 -2.61 12.95
N PRO A 5 7.21 -1.71 13.31
CA PRO A 5 5.94 -1.57 12.61
C PRO A 5 6.15 -1.01 11.19
N HIS A 6 5.40 -1.58 10.25
CA HIS A 6 5.33 -1.12 8.88
C HIS A 6 3.92 -1.32 8.31
N ILE A 7 3.53 -0.46 7.37
CA ILE A 7 2.22 -0.52 6.69
C ILE A 7 2.40 -0.19 5.21
N THR A 8 1.72 -0.95 4.35
CA THR A 8 1.78 -0.77 2.89
C THR A 8 0.41 -0.37 2.36
N VAL A 9 0.36 0.69 1.54
CA VAL A 9 -0.85 1.21 0.90
C VAL A 9 -0.71 1.29 -0.62
N PRO A 10 -1.81 1.18 -1.40
CA PRO A 10 -1.75 1.25 -2.86
C PRO A 10 -1.27 2.63 -3.35
N MET A 11 -0.28 2.65 -4.26
CA MET A 11 0.23 3.87 -4.88
C MET A 11 -0.17 4.01 -6.35
N GLY A 12 -0.62 2.93 -6.97
CA GLY A 12 -1.10 2.95 -8.35
C GLY A 12 -0.85 1.62 -9.04
N TYR A 13 -0.68 1.68 -10.35
CA TYR A 13 -0.45 0.52 -11.20
C TYR A 13 0.68 0.81 -12.17
N PHE A 14 1.53 -0.19 -12.40
CA PHE A 14 2.52 -0.20 -13.46
C PHE A 14 2.34 -1.49 -14.27
N ASN A 15 2.16 -1.36 -15.58
CA ASN A 15 1.88 -2.49 -16.48
C ASN A 15 0.78 -3.44 -15.96
N GLU A 16 -0.37 -2.88 -15.56
CA GLU A 16 -1.53 -3.61 -14.99
C GLU A 16 -1.30 -4.27 -13.62
N LEU A 17 -0.10 -4.15 -13.04
CA LEU A 17 0.22 -4.70 -11.72
C LEU A 17 0.13 -3.60 -10.65
N PRO A 18 -0.51 -3.86 -9.50
CA PRO A 18 -0.59 -2.90 -8.41
C PRO A 18 0.79 -2.68 -7.79
N ILE A 19 1.14 -1.40 -7.57
CA ILE A 19 2.33 -1.00 -6.83
C ILE A 19 1.94 -0.43 -5.47
N GLY A 20 2.74 -0.76 -4.44
CA GLY A 20 2.53 -0.33 -3.06
C GLY A 20 3.58 0.67 -2.58
N LEU A 21 3.19 1.54 -1.67
CA LEU A 21 4.06 2.41 -0.90
C LEU A 21 4.09 1.93 0.55
N SER A 22 5.29 1.69 1.10
CA SER A 22 5.47 1.21 2.46
C SER A 22 5.98 2.31 3.39
N PHE A 23 5.30 2.50 4.50
CA PHE A 23 5.75 3.34 5.62
C PHE A 23 6.33 2.44 6.71
N ILE A 24 7.50 2.81 7.23
CA ILE A 24 8.21 2.08 8.29
C ILE A 24 8.52 3.09 9.39
N SER A 25 8.35 2.69 10.65
CA SER A 25 8.73 3.53 11.80
C SER A 25 9.53 2.77 12.83
N SER A 26 9.97 3.47 13.88
CA SER A 26 10.54 2.82 15.07
C SER A 26 9.47 2.03 15.84
N ALA A 27 9.91 1.23 16.82
CA ALA A 27 9.03 0.48 17.71
C ALA A 27 7.94 1.37 18.37
N TYR A 28 6.75 0.79 18.54
CA TYR A 28 5.59 1.37 19.26
C TYR A 28 5.03 2.68 18.65
N LYS A 29 5.23 2.89 17.34
CA LYS A 29 4.74 4.07 16.60
C LYS A 29 3.65 3.73 15.57
N GLU A 30 2.85 2.69 15.83
CA GLU A 30 1.75 2.25 14.96
C GLU A 30 0.77 3.39 14.70
N GLY A 31 0.45 4.19 15.71
CA GLY A 31 -0.48 5.32 15.57
C GLY A 31 -0.01 6.39 14.58
N ASP A 32 1.29 6.63 14.49
CA ASP A 32 1.85 7.63 13.56
C ASP A 32 1.81 7.13 12.12
N ILE A 33 2.24 5.88 11.89
CA ILE A 33 2.24 5.30 10.54
C ILE A 33 0.82 5.07 10.02
N ILE A 34 -0.16 4.75 10.90
CA ILE A 34 -1.57 4.63 10.51
C ILE A 34 -2.10 5.99 10.05
N LYS A 35 -1.82 7.08 10.78
CA LYS A 35 -2.24 8.43 10.38
C LYS A 35 -1.64 8.84 9.03
N LEU A 36 -0.34 8.59 8.83
CA LEU A 36 0.35 8.90 7.58
C LEU A 36 -0.21 8.09 6.41
N ALA A 37 -0.35 6.78 6.58
CA ALA A 37 -0.92 5.90 5.58
C ALA A 37 -2.36 6.30 5.22
N TYR A 38 -3.19 6.61 6.22
CA TYR A 38 -4.56 7.07 6.02
C TYR A 38 -4.61 8.42 5.28
N ALA A 39 -3.81 9.40 5.68
CA ALA A 39 -3.76 10.70 5.01
C ALA A 39 -3.35 10.55 3.54
N TYR A 40 -2.34 9.72 3.26
CA TYR A 40 -1.93 9.41 1.90
C TYR A 40 -3.03 8.69 1.10
N GLU A 41 -3.70 7.69 1.68
CA GLU A 41 -4.78 6.95 1.02
C GLU A 41 -5.94 7.89 0.65
N GLN A 42 -6.37 8.74 1.57
CA GLN A 42 -7.47 9.68 1.36
C GLN A 42 -7.15 10.75 0.30
N ALA A 43 -5.91 11.23 0.25
CA ALA A 43 -5.48 12.19 -0.75
C ALA A 43 -5.29 11.56 -2.14
N SER A 44 -4.73 10.35 -2.19
CA SER A 44 -4.29 9.73 -3.45
C SER A 44 -5.40 8.94 -4.15
N LYS A 45 -6.25 8.23 -3.39
CA LYS A 45 -7.35 7.36 -3.85
C LYS A 45 -6.93 6.40 -4.98
N LYS A 46 -5.71 5.87 -4.92
CA LYS A 46 -5.08 5.08 -5.98
C LYS A 46 -5.47 3.60 -6.03
N ARG A 47 -6.34 3.16 -5.10
CA ARG A 47 -6.88 1.80 -5.12
C ARG A 47 -7.84 1.65 -6.31
N VAL A 48 -7.61 0.63 -7.14
CA VAL A 48 -8.52 0.25 -8.23
C VAL A 48 -8.97 -1.20 -8.00
N ALA A 49 -10.22 -1.52 -8.34
CA ALA A 49 -10.68 -2.91 -8.30
C ALA A 49 -9.91 -3.75 -9.34
N PRO A 50 -9.43 -4.95 -8.99
CA PRO A 50 -8.72 -5.80 -9.93
C PRO A 50 -9.64 -6.24 -11.08
N LYS A 51 -9.10 -6.27 -12.30
CA LYS A 51 -9.75 -6.91 -13.44
C LYS A 51 -9.26 -8.36 -13.49
N PHE A 52 -10.10 -9.31 -13.10
CA PHE A 52 -9.76 -10.73 -13.15
C PHE A 52 -9.66 -11.18 -14.62
N LYS A 53 -8.44 -11.43 -15.10
CA LYS A 53 -8.21 -12.02 -16.43
C LYS A 53 -8.58 -13.51 -16.37
N ALA A 54 -9.19 -14.02 -17.43
CA ALA A 54 -9.59 -15.44 -17.52
C ALA A 54 -8.38 -16.40 -17.52
N ASN A 55 -7.21 -15.93 -17.96
CA ASN A 55 -5.94 -16.64 -17.97
C ASN A 55 -4.78 -15.68 -17.66
N LEU A 56 -3.73 -16.17 -16.99
CA LEU A 56 -2.48 -15.44 -16.71
C LEU A 56 -1.65 -15.17 -17.97
N PHE A 57 -1.81 -15.99 -19.02
CA PHE A 57 -0.98 -15.96 -20.24
C PHE A 57 -1.70 -15.48 -21.52
N GLY A 58 -2.98 -15.12 -21.44
CA GLY A 58 -3.83 -14.90 -22.62
C GLY A 58 -4.64 -16.13 -22.96
#